data_AF-A0A1I8NEU1-F1
#
_entry.id   AF-A0A1I8NEU1-F1
#
_cell.length_a   1.000
_cell.length_b   1.000
_cell.length_c   1.000
_cell.angle_alpha   90.00
_cell.angle_beta   90.00
_cell.angle_gamma   90.00
#
_symmetry.space_group_name_H-M   'P 1'
#
loop_
_entity.id
_entity.type
_entity.pdbx_description
1 polymer ?
#
loop_
_entity_poly.entity_id
_entity_poly.type
_entity_poly.pdbx_seq_one_letter_code
_entity_poly.pdbx_strand_id
1 'polypeptide(L)'
;MASLMNTFKFVQKLTANNPAVLRQAARSMAGWNKDYKAGKFPQSDAEREAAAKKYFLLPEEYKPYADNGLGYGDYPELKGGLGIEARDPFYPYDFPELKRNLHETFHAESDLYSEDRWSQPAPPRYANSTYWLGFLGCMAGCLVLYYWLENYRMYRPVAVKQYPGDGRKHYTFETN
;
A
#
# COMPACT_ATOMS: atom_id res chain seq x y z
N MET A 1 3.69 37.47 -42.99
CA MET A 1 5.16 37.34 -42.79
C MET A 1 5.72 38.40 -41.85
N ALA A 2 5.56 39.71 -42.12
CA ALA A 2 6.14 40.78 -41.29
C ALA A 2 5.67 40.80 -39.83
N SER A 3 4.38 40.57 -39.57
CA SER A 3 3.82 40.49 -38.20
C SER A 3 4.45 39.37 -37.36
N LEU A 4 4.73 38.22 -37.97
CA LEU A 4 5.33 37.04 -37.33
C LEU A 4 6.82 37.27 -37.00
N MET A 5 7.54 37.98 -37.86
CA MET A 5 8.93 38.39 -37.60
C MET A 5 9.03 39.47 -36.51
N ASN A 6 8.08 40.42 -36.47
CA ASN A 6 8.08 41.48 -35.48
C ASN A 6 7.76 40.97 -34.07
N THR A 7 6.83 40.03 -33.97
CA THR A 7 6.54 39.32 -32.71
C THR A 7 7.73 38.50 -32.22
N PHE A 8 8.44 37.82 -33.13
CA PHE A 8 9.66 37.07 -32.77
C PHE A 8 10.76 37.98 -32.21
N LYS A 9 11.04 39.11 -32.87
CA LYS A 9 12.01 40.11 -32.41
C LYS A 9 11.63 40.73 -31.08
N PHE A 10 10.34 40.96 -30.85
CA PHE A 10 9.82 41.47 -29.58
C PHE A 10 10.03 40.47 -28.45
N VAL A 11 9.65 39.20 -28.65
CA VAL A 11 9.88 38.12 -27.67
C VAL A 11 11.37 37.99 -27.37
N GLN A 12 12.23 38.01 -28.39
CA GLN A 12 13.68 37.90 -28.21
C GLN A 12 14.25 39.04 -27.32
N LYS A 13 13.81 40.29 -27.53
CA LYS A 13 14.19 41.43 -26.68
C LYS A 13 13.68 41.27 -25.25
N LEU A 14 12.44 40.78 -25.10
CA LEU A 14 11.82 40.57 -23.79
C LEU A 14 12.54 39.49 -22.98
N THR A 15 12.98 38.42 -23.65
CA THR A 15 13.72 37.31 -23.05
C THR A 15 15.17 37.68 -22.73
N ALA A 16 15.79 38.57 -23.52
CA ALA A 16 17.12 39.09 -23.25
C ALA A 16 17.14 40.02 -22.02
N ASN A 17 16.10 40.85 -21.86
CA ASN A 17 15.98 41.77 -20.73
C ASN A 17 15.59 41.05 -19.42
N ASN A 18 14.81 39.98 -19.51
CA ASN A 18 14.43 39.19 -18.34
C ASN A 18 14.42 37.68 -18.65
N PRO A 19 15.54 36.97 -18.41
CA PRO A 19 15.62 35.54 -18.67
C PRO A 19 14.66 34.72 -17.78
N ALA A 20 14.12 35.29 -16.69
CA ALA A 20 13.13 34.62 -15.86
C ALA A 20 11.79 34.44 -16.59
N VAL A 21 11.43 35.32 -17.53
CA VAL A 21 10.18 35.20 -18.31
C VAL A 21 10.23 33.97 -19.21
N LEU A 22 11.36 33.72 -19.88
CA LEU A 22 11.55 32.53 -20.70
C LEU A 22 11.53 31.26 -19.83
N ARG A 23 12.18 31.28 -18.66
CA ARG A 23 12.17 30.17 -17.71
C ARG A 23 10.76 29.87 -17.20
N GLN A 24 9.97 30.90 -16.90
CA GLN A 24 8.59 30.75 -16.44
C GLN A 24 7.69 30.25 -17.57
N ALA A 25 7.83 30.77 -18.80
CA ALA A 25 7.11 30.27 -19.96
C ALA A 25 7.43 28.79 -20.25
N ALA A 26 8.71 28.41 -20.23
CA ALA A 26 9.15 27.02 -20.40
C ALA A 26 8.58 26.10 -19.31
N ARG A 27 8.55 26.55 -18.04
CA ARG A 27 7.92 25.81 -16.94
C ARG A 27 6.41 25.67 -17.12
N SER A 28 5.72 26.72 -17.56
CA SER A 28 4.28 26.69 -17.82
C SER A 28 3.91 25.84 -19.03
N MET A 29 4.78 25.77 -20.05
CA MET A 29 4.59 24.92 -21.23
C MET A 29 4.96 23.45 -20.98
N ALA A 30 5.72 23.15 -19.92
CA ALA A 30 5.90 21.79 -19.42
C ALA A 30 4.64 21.31 -18.70
N GLY A 31 3.49 21.42 -19.37
CA GLY A 31 2.13 21.14 -18.87
C GLY A 31 1.84 19.66 -18.64
N TRP A 32 2.85 18.85 -18.32
CA TRP A 32 2.74 17.43 -18.05
C TRP A 32 1.61 17.16 -17.05
N ASN A 33 1.46 18.01 -16.03
CA ASN A 33 0.39 17.86 -15.05
C ASN A 33 -1.02 18.09 -15.60
N LYS A 34 -1.23 18.82 -16.69
CA LYS A 34 -2.60 19.08 -17.17
C LYS A 34 -3.21 17.87 -17.86
N ASP A 35 -2.41 17.18 -18.68
CA ASP A 35 -2.89 16.09 -19.52
C ASP A 35 -3.00 14.77 -18.73
N TYR A 36 -2.14 14.57 -17.74
CA TYR A 36 -2.13 13.35 -16.90
C TYR A 36 -2.95 13.49 -15.60
N LYS A 37 -3.35 14.70 -15.18
CA LYS A 37 -4.12 14.88 -13.94
C LYS A 37 -5.53 14.32 -14.06
N ALA A 38 -5.96 13.56 -13.05
CA ALA A 38 -7.34 13.09 -12.94
C ALA A 38 -8.35 14.25 -12.97
N GLY A 39 -9.39 14.08 -13.79
CA GLY A 39 -10.50 14.98 -13.97
C GLY A 39 -11.71 14.64 -13.10
N LYS A 40 -12.86 15.17 -13.50
CA LYS A 40 -14.15 14.89 -12.88
C LYS A 40 -14.72 13.57 -13.40
N PHE A 41 -15.62 12.97 -12.63
CA PHE A 41 -16.32 11.76 -13.05
C PHE A 41 -16.98 11.93 -14.44
N PRO A 42 -16.73 11.02 -15.41
CA PRO A 42 -17.28 11.13 -16.76
C PRO A 42 -18.77 10.78 -16.75
N GLN A 43 -19.62 11.71 -17.21
CA GLN A 43 -21.07 11.52 -17.24
C GLN A 43 -21.56 11.07 -18.62
N SER A 44 -20.88 11.49 -19.68
CA SER A 44 -21.21 11.12 -21.06
C SER A 44 -20.32 10.00 -21.61
N ASP A 45 -20.81 9.28 -22.62
CA ASP A 45 -20.03 8.23 -23.28
C ASP A 45 -18.80 8.81 -24.01
N ALA A 46 -18.92 10.00 -24.60
CA ALA A 46 -17.79 10.68 -25.23
C ALA A 46 -16.69 11.07 -24.22
N GLU A 47 -17.07 11.50 -23.01
CA GLU A 47 -16.12 11.75 -21.92
C GLU A 47 -15.48 10.45 -21.43
N ARG A 48 -16.25 9.37 -21.38
CA ARG A 48 -15.75 8.03 -21.02
C ARG A 48 -14.71 7.53 -22.01
N GLU A 49 -14.96 7.68 -23.31
CA GLU A 49 -14.00 7.34 -24.37
C GLU A 49 -12.72 8.19 -24.32
N ALA A 50 -12.88 9.49 -24.07
CA ALA A 50 -11.73 10.39 -23.90
C ALA A 50 -10.90 10.04 -22.67
N ALA A 51 -11.54 9.69 -21.55
CA ALA A 51 -10.88 9.24 -20.33
C ALA A 51 -10.18 7.89 -20.52
N ALA A 52 -10.84 6.91 -21.16
CA ALA A 52 -10.24 5.63 -21.49
C ALA A 52 -8.95 5.81 -22.31
N LYS A 53 -9.01 6.67 -23.35
CA LYS A 53 -7.84 7.01 -24.18
C LYS A 53 -6.72 7.68 -23.38
N LYS A 54 -7.06 8.58 -22.45
CA LYS A 54 -6.09 9.24 -21.55
C LYS A 54 -5.34 8.24 -20.67
N TYR A 55 -6.01 7.19 -20.22
CA TYR A 55 -5.44 6.15 -19.37
C TYR A 55 -4.86 4.94 -20.14
N PHE A 56 -4.83 5.00 -21.48
CA PHE A 56 -4.39 3.91 -22.35
C PHE A 56 -5.20 2.61 -22.17
N LEU A 57 -6.48 2.73 -21.82
CA LEU A 57 -7.41 1.61 -21.65
C LEU A 57 -8.39 1.54 -22.82
N LEU A 58 -8.90 0.33 -23.08
CA LEU A 58 -10.01 0.15 -24.00
C LEU A 58 -11.29 0.76 -23.39
N PRO A 59 -12.20 1.34 -24.18
CA PRO A 59 -13.47 1.89 -23.66
C PRO A 59 -14.31 0.87 -22.89
N GLU A 60 -14.19 -0.41 -23.24
CA GLU A 60 -14.91 -1.53 -22.59
C GLU A 60 -14.30 -1.92 -21.22
N GLU A 61 -12.99 -1.75 -21.08
CA GLU A 61 -12.24 -2.06 -19.86
C GLU A 61 -12.26 -0.90 -18.87
N TYR A 62 -12.37 0.33 -19.38
CA TYR A 62 -12.42 1.53 -18.56
C TYR A 62 -13.72 1.59 -17.75
N LYS A 63 -13.57 1.46 -16.44
CA LYS A 63 -14.64 1.62 -15.46
C LYS A 63 -14.18 2.60 -14.39
N PRO A 64 -14.79 3.79 -14.26
CA PRO A 64 -14.46 4.70 -13.18
C PRO A 64 -15.05 4.20 -11.86
N TYR A 65 -14.45 4.59 -10.74
CA TYR A 65 -15.04 4.39 -9.41
C TYR A 65 -16.42 5.04 -9.30
N ALA A 66 -17.32 4.46 -8.51
CA ALA A 66 -18.62 5.05 -8.24
C ALA A 66 -18.52 6.46 -7.64
N ASP A 67 -19.38 7.38 -8.09
CA ASP A 67 -19.41 8.77 -7.64
C ASP A 67 -20.06 8.90 -6.24
N ASN A 68 -19.30 8.47 -5.22
CA ASN A 68 -19.69 8.53 -3.81
C ASN A 68 -19.12 9.76 -3.10
N GLY A 69 -18.59 10.74 -3.82
CA GLY A 69 -17.91 11.90 -3.23
C GLY A 69 -16.56 11.59 -2.57
N LEU A 70 -16.00 10.40 -2.77
CA LEU A 70 -14.69 9.97 -2.25
C LEU A 70 -13.51 10.64 -2.97
N GLY A 71 -13.76 11.34 -4.09
CA GLY A 71 -12.76 12.15 -4.78
C GLY A 71 -11.93 11.42 -5.84
N TYR A 72 -12.29 10.20 -6.24
CA TYR A 72 -11.59 9.45 -7.30
C TYR A 72 -11.71 10.09 -8.71
N GLY A 73 -12.82 10.78 -8.99
CA GLY A 73 -13.01 11.50 -10.26
C GLY A 73 -13.14 10.56 -11.46
N ASP A 74 -12.30 10.77 -12.49
CA ASP A 74 -12.22 9.95 -13.71
C ASP A 74 -11.22 8.78 -13.60
N TYR A 75 -10.65 8.53 -12.42
CA TYR A 75 -9.64 7.47 -12.29
C TYR A 75 -10.26 6.08 -12.48
N PRO A 76 -9.61 5.18 -13.25
CA PRO A 76 -10.15 3.85 -13.48
C PRO A 76 -10.03 2.95 -12.25
N GLU A 77 -11.10 2.21 -11.99
CA GLU A 77 -11.16 1.08 -11.08
C GLU A 77 -10.60 -0.15 -11.78
N LEU A 78 -9.31 -0.42 -11.55
CA LEU A 78 -8.67 -1.61 -12.08
C LEU A 78 -9.14 -2.83 -11.28
N LYS A 79 -9.72 -3.80 -11.98
CA LYS A 79 -10.13 -5.07 -11.37
C LYS A 79 -8.89 -5.87 -10.98
N GLY A 80 -8.54 -5.84 -9.71
CA GLY A 80 -7.47 -6.69 -9.20
C GLY A 80 -6.77 -6.07 -8.02
N GLY A 81 -7.26 -6.36 -6.82
CA GLY A 81 -6.45 -6.32 -5.59
C GLY A 81 -5.45 -7.47 -5.50
N LEU A 82 -5.00 -7.96 -6.66
CA LEU A 82 -3.92 -8.91 -6.76
C LEU A 82 -2.64 -8.08 -6.59
N GLY A 83 -1.98 -8.26 -5.46
CA GLY A 83 -0.71 -7.59 -5.18
C GLY A 83 0.27 -7.74 -6.34
N ILE A 84 1.26 -6.86 -6.41
CA ILE A 84 2.29 -6.88 -7.47
C ILE A 84 2.92 -8.28 -7.63
N GLU A 85 2.98 -9.08 -6.55
CA GLU A 85 3.42 -10.47 -6.55
C GLU A 85 2.68 -11.41 -7.51
N ALA A 86 1.41 -11.15 -7.79
CA ALA A 86 0.59 -12.00 -8.67
C ALA A 86 0.92 -11.81 -10.15
N ARG A 87 1.67 -10.76 -10.50
CA ARG A 87 2.15 -10.53 -11.86
C ARG A 87 3.24 -11.55 -12.22
N ASP A 88 3.38 -11.86 -13.51
CA ASP A 88 4.35 -12.85 -14.00
C ASP A 88 5.79 -12.42 -13.67
N PRO A 89 6.53 -13.13 -12.79
CA PRO A 89 7.89 -12.75 -12.44
C PRO A 89 8.90 -12.90 -13.59
N PHE A 90 8.56 -13.63 -14.66
CA PHE A 90 9.46 -13.89 -15.78
C PHE A 90 9.30 -12.91 -16.94
N TYR A 91 8.24 -12.10 -16.94
CA TYR A 91 8.03 -11.09 -17.96
C TYR A 91 9.05 -9.94 -17.79
N PRO A 92 9.72 -9.50 -18.88
CA PRO A 92 10.70 -8.41 -18.81
C PRO A 92 10.01 -7.05 -18.74
N TYR A 93 9.61 -6.64 -17.54
CA TYR A 93 9.00 -5.33 -17.30
C TYR A 93 9.99 -4.17 -17.49
N ASP A 94 9.48 -3.01 -17.91
CA ASP A 94 10.26 -1.77 -17.97
C ASP A 94 10.76 -1.33 -16.58
N PHE A 95 9.93 -1.55 -15.55
CA PHE A 95 10.26 -1.34 -14.15
C PHE A 95 10.18 -2.68 -13.40
N PRO A 96 11.27 -3.48 -13.37
CA PRO A 96 11.26 -4.81 -12.76
C PRO A 96 10.88 -4.80 -11.28
N GLU A 97 11.34 -3.80 -10.52
CA GLU A 97 11.06 -3.64 -9.08
C GLU A 97 9.57 -3.49 -8.78
N LEU A 98 8.79 -2.97 -9.73
CA LEU A 98 7.35 -2.74 -9.58
C LEU A 98 6.53 -3.70 -10.45
N LYS A 99 7.20 -4.62 -11.17
CA LYS A 99 6.65 -5.50 -12.21
C LYS A 99 5.66 -4.77 -13.13
N ARG A 100 6.08 -3.61 -13.64
CA ARG A 100 5.21 -2.65 -14.35
C ARG A 100 5.82 -2.16 -15.66
N ASN A 101 4.97 -1.92 -16.66
CA ASN A 101 5.36 -1.32 -17.93
C ASN A 101 5.17 0.20 -17.96
N LEU A 102 5.87 0.87 -18.88
CA LEU A 102 5.64 2.28 -19.19
C LEU A 102 4.23 2.46 -19.77
N HIS A 103 3.56 3.55 -19.39
CA HIS A 103 2.18 3.86 -19.76
C HIS A 103 1.08 2.93 -19.23
N GLU A 104 1.44 1.93 -18.43
CA GLU A 104 0.46 1.13 -17.70
C GLU A 104 -0.26 1.97 -16.64
N THR A 105 -1.59 1.86 -16.57
CA THR A 105 -2.40 2.55 -15.57
C THR A 105 -2.13 2.00 -14.17
N PHE A 106 -1.98 2.88 -13.19
CA PHE A 106 -1.78 2.48 -11.80
C PHE A 106 -3.11 2.15 -11.10
N HIS A 107 -3.03 1.27 -10.11
CA HIS A 107 -4.14 1.07 -9.18
C HIS A 107 -4.19 2.25 -8.21
N ALA A 108 -5.40 2.72 -7.83
CA ALA A 108 -5.55 3.86 -6.92
C ALA A 108 -4.88 3.62 -5.56
N GLU A 109 -4.96 2.37 -5.09
CA GLU A 109 -4.31 1.89 -3.87
C GLU A 109 -3.00 1.13 -4.16
N SER A 110 -2.20 1.56 -5.13
CA SER A 110 -0.93 0.89 -5.46
C SER A 110 0.02 0.80 -4.27
N ASP A 111 -0.08 1.75 -3.33
CA ASP A 111 0.69 1.74 -2.09
C ASP A 111 0.30 0.57 -1.18
N LEU A 112 -0.94 0.09 -1.19
CA LEU A 112 -1.35 -1.08 -0.39
C LEU A 112 -0.86 -2.40 -1.01
N TYR A 113 -0.90 -2.47 -2.35
CA TYR A 113 -0.59 -3.66 -3.15
C TYR A 113 0.88 -3.77 -3.56
N SER A 114 1.76 -2.98 -2.93
CA SER A 114 3.20 -3.10 -3.08
C SER A 114 3.68 -4.52 -2.73
N GLU A 115 4.78 -4.96 -3.33
CA GLU A 115 5.32 -6.32 -3.16
C GLU A 115 5.63 -6.66 -1.68
N ASP A 116 5.95 -5.66 -0.87
CA ASP A 116 6.31 -5.78 0.54
C ASP A 116 5.12 -5.71 1.52
N ARG A 117 3.89 -5.49 1.03
CA ARG A 117 2.74 -5.16 1.88
C ARG A 117 1.64 -6.21 1.82
N TRP A 118 0.51 -5.89 1.20
CA TRP A 118 -0.68 -6.73 1.22
C TRP A 118 -0.83 -7.43 -0.12
N SER A 119 -0.62 -8.74 -0.13
CA SER A 119 -0.76 -9.57 -1.31
C SER A 119 -1.13 -11.02 -0.95
N GLN A 120 -1.92 -11.64 -1.83
CA GLN A 120 -2.23 -13.07 -1.83
C GLN A 120 -2.11 -13.57 -3.27
N PRO A 121 -0.88 -13.88 -3.74
CA PRO A 121 -0.64 -14.20 -5.15
C PRO A 121 -1.25 -15.53 -5.56
N ALA A 122 -1.35 -16.47 -4.61
CA ALA A 122 -2.00 -17.76 -4.80
C ALA A 122 -3.15 -17.91 -3.82
N PRO A 123 -4.28 -18.52 -4.24
CA PRO A 123 -5.35 -18.85 -3.31
C PRO A 123 -4.82 -19.83 -2.25
N PRO A 124 -5.13 -19.61 -0.97
CA PRO A 124 -4.70 -20.51 0.09
C PRO A 124 -5.32 -21.89 -0.10
N ARG A 125 -4.62 -22.95 0.34
CA ARG A 125 -5.07 -24.35 0.19
C ARG A 125 -6.42 -24.59 0.87
N TYR A 126 -6.65 -23.94 2.01
CA TYR A 126 -7.91 -23.99 2.76
C TYR A 126 -8.50 -22.59 2.90
N ALA A 127 -9.77 -22.49 3.30
CA ALA A 127 -10.36 -21.20 3.61
C ALA A 127 -9.63 -20.50 4.76
N ASN A 128 -9.51 -19.17 4.70
CA ASN A 128 -8.86 -18.37 5.74
C ASN A 128 -9.48 -18.59 7.14
N SER A 129 -10.77 -18.90 7.19
CA SER A 129 -11.48 -19.27 8.43
C SER A 129 -10.91 -20.53 9.07
N THR A 130 -10.48 -21.52 8.29
CA THR A 130 -9.87 -22.75 8.81
C THR A 130 -8.54 -22.49 9.47
N TYR A 131 -7.67 -21.66 8.86
CA TYR A 131 -6.40 -21.26 9.47
C TYR A 131 -6.61 -20.48 10.76
N TRP A 132 -7.54 -19.51 10.73
CA TRP A 132 -7.89 -18.72 11.91
C TRP A 132 -8.44 -19.57 13.05
N LEU A 133 -9.34 -20.51 12.75
CA LEU A 133 -9.90 -21.41 13.75
C LEU A 133 -8.84 -22.35 14.32
N GLY A 134 -7.93 -22.86 13.48
CA GLY A 134 -6.81 -23.68 13.93
C GLY A 134 -5.87 -22.92 14.87
N PHE A 135 -5.52 -21.67 14.51
CA PHE A 135 -4.70 -20.79 15.35
C PHE A 135 -5.38 -20.49 16.70
N LEU A 136 -6.63 -20.02 16.67
CA LEU A 136 -7.39 -19.71 17.88
C LEU A 136 -7.63 -20.96 18.74
N GLY A 137 -7.88 -22.11 18.12
CA GLY A 137 -8.03 -23.38 18.81
C GLY A 137 -6.76 -23.80 19.53
N CYS A 138 -5.59 -23.66 18.90
CA CYS A 138 -4.30 -23.93 19.54
C CYS A 138 -4.04 -22.98 20.71
N MET A 139 -4.20 -21.67 20.50
CA MET A 139 -3.99 -20.66 21.54
C MET A 139 -4.93 -20.84 22.73
N ALA A 140 -6.23 -21.05 22.46
CA ALA A 140 -7.22 -21.32 23.49
C ALA A 140 -6.95 -22.65 24.20
N GLY A 141 -6.54 -23.69 23.48
CA GLY A 141 -6.15 -24.98 24.04
C GLY A 141 -4.99 -24.85 25.03
N CYS A 142 -3.92 -24.13 24.65
CA CYS A 142 -2.79 -23.84 25.54
C CYS A 142 -3.23 -23.07 26.79
N LEU A 143 -4.10 -22.08 26.64
CA LEU A 143 -4.62 -21.29 27.75
C LEU A 143 -5.48 -22.12 28.70
N VAL A 144 -6.38 -22.95 28.17
CA VAL A 144 -7.21 -23.86 28.97
C VAL A 144 -6.35 -24.85 29.73
N LEU A 145 -5.35 -25.46 29.07
CA LEU A 145 -4.41 -26.37 29.72
C LEU A 145 -3.64 -25.66 30.83
N TYR A 146 -3.17 -24.44 30.60
CA TYR A 146 -2.48 -23.63 31.62
C TYR A 146 -3.34 -23.42 32.86
N TYR A 147 -4.59 -22.96 32.69
CA TYR A 147 -5.51 -22.77 33.82
C TYR A 147 -5.89 -24.08 34.51
N TRP A 148 -6.00 -25.18 33.77
CA TRP A 148 -6.33 -26.47 34.34
C TRP A 148 -5.18 -27.06 35.16
N LEU A 149 -3.94 -26.91 34.69
CA LEU A 149 -2.73 -27.39 35.36
C LEU A 149 -2.33 -26.54 36.58
N GLU A 150 -2.96 -25.39 36.78
CA GLU A 150 -2.75 -24.55 37.97
C GLU A 150 -3.04 -25.30 39.28
N ASN A 151 -4.01 -26.22 39.27
CA ASN A 151 -4.32 -27.07 40.43
C ASN A 151 -3.29 -28.20 40.64
N TYR A 152 -2.44 -28.48 39.65
CA TYR A 152 -1.47 -29.57 39.62
C TYR A 152 -0.04 -29.05 39.45
N ARG A 153 0.29 -27.96 40.14
CA ARG A 153 1.63 -27.36 40.09
C ARG A 153 2.68 -28.34 40.58
N MET A 154 3.61 -28.68 39.69
CA MET A 154 4.79 -29.45 40.05
C MET A 154 5.72 -28.58 40.91
N TYR A 155 6.07 -29.08 42.09
CA TYR A 155 7.06 -28.48 42.96
C TYR A 155 8.18 -29.48 43.26
N ARG A 156 9.37 -28.96 43.57
CA ARG A 156 10.45 -29.80 44.07
C ARG A 156 10.18 -30.13 45.54
N PRO A 157 10.36 -31.38 46.00
CA PRO A 157 10.12 -31.78 47.38
C PRO A 157 11.25 -31.26 48.31
N VAL A 158 11.38 -29.94 48.39
CA VAL A 158 12.35 -29.23 49.21
C VAL A 158 11.61 -28.28 50.13
N ALA A 159 12.13 -28.10 51.35
CA ALA A 159 11.59 -27.11 52.26
C ALA A 159 11.73 -25.70 51.69
N VAL A 160 10.91 -24.77 52.19
CA VAL A 160 10.98 -23.36 51.83
C VAL A 160 12.39 -22.83 52.13
N LYS A 161 12.95 -22.06 51.19
CA LYS A 161 14.29 -21.48 51.34
C LYS A 161 14.33 -20.59 52.58
N GLN A 162 15.26 -20.88 53.47
CA GLN A 162 15.49 -20.15 54.71
C GLN A 162 16.41 -18.95 54.44
N TYR A 163 16.07 -17.78 54.98
CA TYR A 163 16.87 -16.55 54.86
C TYR A 163 17.22 -16.04 56.27
N PRO A 164 18.49 -15.63 56.52
CA PRO A 164 18.85 -15.00 57.78
C PRO A 164 18.20 -13.62 57.91
N GLY A 165 17.69 -13.25 59.10
CA GLY A 165 17.27 -11.87 59.42
C GLY A 165 15.81 -11.66 59.84
N ASP A 166 14.91 -12.62 59.65
CA ASP A 166 13.45 -12.44 59.89
C ASP A 166 12.98 -12.77 61.32
N GLY A 167 13.88 -12.85 62.30
CA GLY A 167 13.54 -13.25 63.68
C GLY A 167 13.00 -14.68 63.83
N ARG A 168 12.96 -15.46 62.74
CA ARG A 168 12.54 -16.87 62.71
C ARG A 168 13.74 -17.77 62.98
N LYS A 169 13.64 -18.62 64.01
CA LYS A 169 14.64 -19.66 64.28
C LYS A 169 14.48 -20.80 63.28
N HIS A 170 15.52 -21.05 62.49
CA HIS A 170 15.50 -22.06 61.43
C HIS A 170 16.01 -23.44 61.87
N TYR A 171 16.73 -23.48 63.00
CA TYR A 171 17.27 -24.70 63.61
C TYR A 171 17.15 -24.59 65.13
N THR A 172 16.61 -25.61 65.79
CA THR A 172 16.73 -25.81 67.23
C THR A 172 17.69 -26.98 67.43
N PHE A 173 18.94 -26.68 67.78
CA PHE A 173 19.86 -27.72 68.23
C PHE A 173 19.43 -28.12 69.63
N GLU A 174 18.94 -29.34 69.82
CA GLU A 174 18.73 -29.88 71.16
C GLU A 174 20.11 -30.19 71.76
N THR A 175 20.44 -29.53 72.87
CA THR A 175 21.60 -29.89 73.70
C THR A 175 21.24 -31.16 74.48
N ASN A 176 21.84 -32.28 74.09
CA ASN A 176 21.92 -33.48 74.93
C ASN A 176 22.74 -33.20 76.19
#